data_AF-A0A832TEW1-F1
#
_entry.id   AF-A0A832TEW1-F1
#
_cell.length_a   1.000
_cell.length_b   1.000
_cell.length_c   1.000
_cell.angle_alpha   90.00
_cell.angle_beta   90.00
_cell.angle_gamma   90.00
#
_symmetry.space_group_name_H-M   'P 1'
#
loop_
_entity.id
_entity.type
_entity.pdbx_description
1 polymer ?
#
loop_
_entity_poly.entity_id
_entity_poly.type
_entity_poly.pdbx_seq_one_letter_code
_entity_poly.pdbx_strand_id
1 'polypeptide(L)'
;METTRNLFEDLIKKLETISEAGLSFNEAEILKFLKAESKKQLEIFDKLENSIKLQNWNEAISNFLILVERINVSLLFLLQPTNYSTLVNSRISSLFEEYLSIISLYVSSSLLQLRPNLKKIGIESITASISSNPPSINISMVIKSE
;
A
#
# COMPACT_ATOMS: atom_id res chain seq x y z
N MET A 1 3.65 -6.63 -13.14
CA MET A 1 3.98 -6.03 -11.83
C MET A 1 4.94 -4.86 -11.99
N GLU A 2 5.81 -4.91 -13.01
CA GLU A 2 6.47 -3.72 -13.59
C GLU A 2 5.50 -2.55 -13.87
N THR A 3 4.31 -2.83 -14.41
CA THR A 3 3.26 -1.81 -14.60
C THR A 3 2.85 -1.15 -13.28
N THR A 4 2.65 -1.93 -12.22
CA THR A 4 2.23 -1.41 -10.91
C THR A 4 3.36 -0.61 -10.26
N ARG A 5 4.59 -1.11 -10.36
CA ARG A 5 5.82 -0.41 -9.96
C ARG A 5 5.92 0.98 -10.58
N ASN A 6 5.73 1.06 -11.89
CA ASN A 6 5.82 2.30 -12.64
C ASN A 6 4.74 3.30 -12.22
N LEU A 7 3.52 2.85 -11.94
CA LEU A 7 2.46 3.72 -11.41
C LEU A 7 2.86 4.37 -10.07
N PHE A 8 3.52 3.60 -9.21
CA PHE A 8 3.96 4.08 -7.90
C PHE A 8 5.12 5.08 -8.03
N GLU A 9 6.09 4.81 -8.90
CA GLU A 9 7.17 5.75 -9.22
C GLU A 9 6.63 7.05 -9.81
N ASP A 10 5.64 6.97 -10.70
CA ASP A 10 5.03 8.13 -11.32
C ASP A 10 4.21 8.95 -10.31
N LEU A 11 3.49 8.30 -9.38
CA LEU A 11 2.87 8.97 -8.25
C LEU A 11 3.91 9.71 -7.40
N ILE A 12 5.03 9.07 -7.05
CA ILE A 12 6.10 9.70 -6.26
C ILE A 12 6.64 10.92 -7.00
N LYS A 13 6.93 10.82 -8.30
CA LYS A 13 7.39 11.97 -9.10
C LYS A 13 6.37 13.11 -9.08
N LYS A 14 5.08 12.81 -9.28
CA LYS A 14 4.00 13.81 -9.22
C LYS A 14 3.90 14.46 -7.85
N LEU A 15 4.04 13.70 -6.76
CA LEU A 15 4.04 14.25 -5.41
C LEU A 15 5.24 15.19 -5.20
N GLU A 16 6.42 14.83 -5.71
CA GLU A 16 7.66 15.62 -5.54
C GLU A 16 7.65 16.95 -6.28
N THR A 17 6.89 17.09 -7.37
CA THR A 17 6.77 18.38 -8.07
C THR A 17 5.88 19.38 -7.35
N ILE A 18 5.10 18.95 -6.35
CA ILE A 18 4.25 19.84 -5.57
C ILE A 18 5.09 20.58 -4.53
N SER A 19 5.10 21.91 -4.66
CA SER A 19 5.65 22.82 -3.66
C SER A 19 4.72 22.92 -2.46
N GLU A 20 5.30 22.92 -1.27
CA GLU A 20 4.58 23.21 -0.02
C GLU A 20 4.14 24.68 0.07
N ALA A 21 4.71 25.56 -0.77
CA ALA A 21 4.38 26.98 -0.77
C ALA A 21 2.90 27.21 -1.18
N GLY A 22 2.14 27.84 -0.29
CA GLY A 22 0.73 28.14 -0.51
C GLY A 22 -0.22 26.99 -0.16
N LEU A 23 0.29 25.89 0.40
CA LEU A 23 -0.53 24.89 1.09
C LEU A 23 -0.84 25.36 2.51
N SER A 24 -2.02 25.00 3.01
CA SER A 24 -2.29 25.07 4.45
C SER A 24 -1.36 24.12 5.21
N PHE A 25 -1.21 24.34 6.53
CA PHE A 25 -0.40 23.46 7.39
C PHE A 25 -0.82 21.99 7.25
N ASN A 26 -2.13 21.71 7.28
CA ASN A 26 -2.66 20.35 7.15
C ASN A 26 -2.35 19.73 5.78
N GLU A 27 -2.50 20.48 4.69
CA GLU A 27 -2.16 20.00 3.35
C GLU A 27 -0.66 19.68 3.22
N ALA A 28 0.21 20.52 3.78
CA ALA A 28 1.64 20.30 3.77
C ALA A 28 2.02 19.03 4.55
N GLU A 29 1.43 18.80 5.73
CA GLU A 29 1.68 17.58 6.51
C GLU A 29 1.17 16.32 5.79
N ILE A 30 0.00 16.39 5.16
CA ILE A 30 -0.54 15.28 4.37
C ILE A 30 0.35 14.99 3.15
N LEU A 31 0.84 16.03 2.46
CA LEU A 31 1.76 15.88 1.33
C LEU A 31 3.07 15.22 1.77
N LYS A 32 3.68 15.67 2.87
CA LYS A 32 4.91 15.07 3.42
C LYS A 32 4.69 13.61 3.79
N PHE A 33 3.56 13.31 4.43
CA PHE A 33 3.18 11.94 4.78
C PHE A 33 3.08 11.06 3.52
N LEU A 34 2.33 11.50 2.51
CA LEU A 34 2.18 10.78 1.24
C LEU A 34 3.54 10.56 0.57
N LYS A 35 4.39 11.58 0.45
CA LYS A 35 5.74 11.44 -0.14
C LYS A 35 6.57 10.37 0.57
N ALA A 36 6.65 10.45 1.91
CA ALA A 36 7.46 9.54 2.70
C ALA A 36 6.91 8.11 2.63
N GLU A 37 5.59 7.97 2.77
CA GLU A 37 4.96 6.66 2.84
C GLU A 37 4.90 5.96 1.50
N SER A 38 4.69 6.72 0.43
CA SER A 38 4.81 6.23 -0.93
C SER A 38 6.20 5.62 -1.19
N LYS A 39 7.29 6.34 -0.88
CA LYS A 39 8.65 5.79 -1.08
C LYS A 39 8.87 4.50 -0.30
N LYS A 40 8.44 4.47 0.96
CA LYS A 40 8.62 3.29 1.82
C LYS A 40 7.83 2.08 1.31
N GLN A 41 6.60 2.27 0.84
CA GLN A 41 5.80 1.19 0.27
C GLN A 41 6.38 0.66 -1.02
N LEU A 42 6.95 1.53 -1.87
CA LEU A 42 7.68 1.10 -3.07
C LEU A 42 8.89 0.23 -2.72
N GLU A 43 9.69 0.61 -1.71
CA GLU A 43 10.83 -0.20 -1.25
C GLU A 43 10.40 -1.59 -0.75
N ILE A 44 9.33 -1.66 0.04
CA ILE A 44 8.80 -2.94 0.55
C ILE A 44 8.26 -3.79 -0.61
N PHE A 45 7.63 -3.15 -1.58
CA PHE A 45 7.16 -3.84 -2.78
C PHE A 45 8.30 -4.40 -3.63
N ASP A 46 9.37 -3.63 -3.84
CA ASP A 46 10.54 -4.13 -4.58
C ASP A 46 11.15 -5.34 -3.86
N LYS A 47 11.17 -5.34 -2.52
CA LYS A 47 11.57 -6.51 -1.72
C LYS A 47 10.61 -7.70 -1.92
N LEU A 48 9.30 -7.47 -1.87
CA LEU A 48 8.29 -8.49 -2.15
C LEU A 48 8.47 -9.11 -3.53
N GLU A 49 8.62 -8.28 -4.57
CA GLU A 49 8.87 -8.71 -5.94
C GLU A 49 10.10 -9.61 -6.04
N ASN A 50 11.19 -9.17 -5.43
CA ASN A 50 12.45 -9.90 -5.44
C ASN A 50 12.31 -11.24 -4.70
N SER A 51 11.67 -11.26 -3.54
CA SER A 51 11.40 -12.51 -2.81
C SER A 51 10.53 -13.48 -3.61
N ILE A 52 9.53 -13.00 -4.36
CA ILE A 52 8.71 -13.84 -5.24
C ILE A 52 9.54 -14.38 -6.42
N LYS A 53 10.31 -13.53 -7.10
CA LYS A 53 11.16 -13.92 -8.23
C LYS A 53 12.20 -14.97 -7.82
N LEU A 54 12.80 -14.80 -6.64
CA LEU A 54 13.78 -15.72 -6.05
C LEU A 54 13.13 -16.93 -5.36
N GLN A 55 11.80 -17.01 -5.33
CA GLN A 55 11.03 -18.05 -4.65
C GLN A 55 11.34 -18.17 -3.15
N ASN A 56 11.79 -17.09 -2.52
CA ASN A 56 11.93 -17.00 -1.06
C ASN A 56 10.56 -16.70 -0.44
N TRP A 57 9.72 -17.72 -0.37
CA TRP A 57 8.31 -17.58 -0.03
C TRP A 57 8.04 -17.06 1.39
N ASN A 58 8.88 -17.41 2.36
CA ASN A 58 8.76 -16.92 3.73
C ASN A 58 8.98 -15.40 3.78
N GLU A 59 10.02 -14.93 3.09
CA GLU A 59 10.31 -13.50 2.97
C GLU A 59 9.24 -12.78 2.14
N ALA A 60 8.71 -13.40 1.08
CA ALA A 60 7.63 -12.85 0.29
C ALA A 60 6.37 -12.63 1.15
N ILE A 61 5.98 -13.58 2.00
CA ILE A 61 4.85 -13.37 2.92
C ILE A 61 5.13 -12.27 3.91
N SER A 62 6.32 -12.26 4.51
CA SER A 62 6.69 -11.24 5.49
C SER A 62 6.60 -9.84 4.86
N ASN A 63 7.19 -9.65 3.68
CA ASN A 63 7.11 -8.38 2.95
C ASN A 63 5.67 -8.03 2.56
N PHE A 64 4.84 -9.00 2.19
CA PHE A 64 3.42 -8.77 1.90
C PHE A 64 2.64 -8.30 3.14
N LEU A 65 2.84 -8.93 4.30
CA LEU A 65 2.18 -8.52 5.55
C LEU A 65 2.63 -7.11 5.98
N ILE A 66 3.94 -6.83 5.89
CA ILE A 66 4.48 -5.49 6.17
C ILE A 66 3.87 -4.46 5.22
N LEU A 67 3.74 -4.77 3.92
CA LEU A 67 3.09 -3.88 2.96
C LEU A 67 1.65 -3.56 3.36
N VAL A 68 0.87 -4.58 3.71
CA VAL A 68 -0.53 -4.38 4.15
C VAL A 68 -0.60 -3.56 5.43
N GLU A 69 0.30 -3.78 6.38
CA GLU A 69 0.41 -2.97 7.60
C GLU A 69 0.67 -1.49 7.27
N ARG A 70 1.64 -1.21 6.39
CA ARG A 70 1.94 0.16 5.94
C ARG A 70 0.75 0.82 5.26
N ILE A 71 0.05 0.08 4.40
CA ILE A 71 -1.19 0.55 3.76
C ILE A 71 -2.24 0.90 4.81
N ASN A 72 -2.44 0.05 5.82
CA ASN A 72 -3.38 0.32 6.91
C ASN A 72 -2.99 1.56 7.71
N VAL A 73 -1.71 1.79 7.98
CA VAL A 73 -1.23 3.03 8.61
C VAL A 73 -1.60 4.24 7.76
N SER A 74 -1.45 4.16 6.44
CA SER A 74 -1.86 5.24 5.55
C SER A 74 -3.36 5.48 5.54
N LEU A 75 -4.17 4.42 5.49
CA LEU A 75 -5.64 4.53 5.55
C LEU A 75 -6.07 5.17 6.88
N LEU A 76 -5.50 4.73 7.99
CA LEU A 76 -5.77 5.28 9.33
C LEU A 76 -5.38 6.75 9.47
N PHE A 77 -4.35 7.22 8.78
CA PHE A 77 -3.96 8.62 8.81
C PHE A 77 -4.80 9.47 7.85
N LEU A 78 -4.89 9.06 6.58
CA LEU A 78 -5.49 9.86 5.51
C LEU A 78 -7.02 9.94 5.63
N LEU A 79 -7.67 8.90 6.14
CA LEU A 79 -9.11 8.81 6.26
C LEU A 79 -9.64 9.28 7.63
N GLN A 80 -8.78 9.88 8.46
CA GLN A 80 -9.26 10.66 9.61
C GLN A 80 -10.14 11.81 9.11
N PRO A 81 -11.27 12.11 9.78
CA PRO A 81 -12.24 13.10 9.29
C PRO A 81 -11.62 14.44 8.89
N THR A 82 -10.67 14.96 9.68
CA THR A 82 -9.97 16.23 9.42
C THR A 82 -9.09 16.17 8.17
N ASN A 83 -8.32 15.08 8.02
CA ASN A 83 -7.42 14.91 6.89
C ASN A 83 -8.20 14.65 5.60
N TYR A 84 -9.23 13.81 5.68
CA TYR A 84 -10.11 13.54 4.56
C TYR A 84 -10.85 14.80 4.08
N SER A 85 -11.42 15.58 5.01
CA SER A 85 -12.09 16.84 4.67
C SER A 85 -11.15 17.85 4.01
N THR A 86 -9.89 17.88 4.45
CA THR A 86 -8.83 18.70 3.83
C THR A 86 -8.52 18.17 2.42
N LEU A 87 -8.32 16.86 2.27
CA LEU A 87 -7.98 16.20 1.01
C LEU A 87 -9.02 16.44 -0.08
N VAL A 88 -10.31 16.26 0.23
CA VAL A 88 -11.41 16.36 -0.76
C VAL A 88 -11.43 17.71 -1.48
N ASN A 89 -11.02 18.79 -0.82
CA ASN A 89 -11.02 20.14 -1.37
C ASN A 89 -9.61 20.64 -1.76
N SER A 90 -8.59 19.80 -1.59
CA SER A 90 -7.19 20.16 -1.79
C SER A 90 -6.74 20.01 -3.24
N ARG A 91 -5.63 20.67 -3.57
CA ARG A 91 -4.92 20.48 -4.85
C ARG A 91 -4.32 19.07 -5.01
N ILE A 92 -4.22 18.31 -3.93
CA ILE A 92 -3.62 16.96 -3.90
C ILE A 92 -4.68 15.84 -3.90
N SER A 93 -5.98 16.19 -4.02
CA SER A 93 -7.09 15.24 -3.99
C SER A 93 -6.94 14.12 -5.04
N SER A 94 -6.62 14.47 -6.28
CA SER A 94 -6.45 13.50 -7.37
C SER A 94 -5.27 12.56 -7.14
N LEU A 95 -4.17 13.04 -6.54
CA LEU A 95 -3.01 12.21 -6.19
C LEU A 95 -3.33 11.27 -5.04
N PHE A 96 -4.19 11.69 -4.11
CA PHE A 96 -4.69 10.82 -3.05
C PHE A 96 -5.59 9.70 -3.60
N GLU A 97 -6.50 9.99 -4.52
CA GLU A 97 -7.31 8.96 -5.19
C GLU A 97 -6.45 7.99 -6.03
N GLU A 98 -5.44 8.53 -6.72
CA GLU A 98 -4.44 7.73 -7.45
C GLU A 98 -3.68 6.81 -6.49
N TYR A 99 -3.25 7.32 -5.34
CA TYR A 99 -2.62 6.53 -4.28
C TYR A 99 -3.51 5.37 -3.80
N LEU A 100 -4.78 5.63 -3.47
CA LEU A 100 -5.73 4.59 -3.06
C LEU A 100 -5.96 3.52 -4.14
N SER A 101 -5.98 3.93 -5.41
CA SER A 101 -6.12 3.02 -6.54
C SER A 101 -4.88 2.12 -6.69
N ILE A 102 -3.70 2.70 -6.57
CA ILE A 102 -2.43 1.99 -6.67
C ILE A 102 -2.32 0.95 -5.53
N ILE A 103 -2.50 1.32 -4.26
CA ILE A 103 -2.36 0.37 -3.14
C ILE A 103 -3.35 -0.81 -3.25
N SER A 104 -4.57 -0.57 -3.74
CA SER A 104 -5.57 -1.63 -3.96
C SER A 104 -5.14 -2.61 -5.06
N LEU A 105 -4.60 -2.08 -6.16
CA LEU A 105 -4.06 -2.90 -7.24
C LEU A 105 -2.84 -3.72 -6.78
N TYR A 106 -2.02 -3.15 -5.90
CA TYR A 106 -0.86 -3.80 -5.31
C TYR A 106 -1.23 -5.00 -4.44
N VAL A 107 -2.16 -4.81 -3.50
CA VAL A 107 -2.60 -5.90 -2.60
C VAL A 107 -3.21 -7.03 -3.41
N SER A 108 -4.09 -6.72 -4.37
CA SER A 108 -4.71 -7.73 -5.22
C SER A 108 -3.69 -8.47 -6.09
N SER A 109 -2.76 -7.76 -6.73
CA SER A 109 -1.71 -8.37 -7.56
C SER A 109 -0.79 -9.28 -6.75
N SER A 110 -0.38 -8.84 -5.56
CA SER A 110 0.49 -9.61 -4.66
C SER A 110 -0.17 -10.91 -4.22
N LEU A 111 -1.46 -10.85 -3.85
CA LEU A 111 -2.23 -12.04 -3.47
C LEU A 111 -2.35 -13.04 -4.62
N LEU A 112 -2.57 -12.57 -5.85
CA LEU A 112 -2.66 -13.44 -7.03
C LEU A 112 -1.35 -14.18 -7.30
N GLN A 113 -0.20 -13.61 -6.96
CA GLN A 113 1.11 -14.26 -7.13
C GLN A 113 1.45 -15.21 -5.98
N LEU A 114 1.03 -14.88 -4.76
CA LEU A 114 1.26 -15.74 -3.59
C LEU A 114 0.37 -16.99 -3.62
N ARG A 115 -0.90 -16.86 -4.02
CA ARG A 115 -1.92 -17.92 -4.00
C ARG A 115 -1.46 -19.27 -4.59
N PRO A 116 -0.85 -19.33 -5.79
CA PRO A 116 -0.38 -20.59 -6.38
C PRO A 116 0.70 -21.30 -5.56
N ASN A 117 1.39 -20.60 -4.67
CA ASN A 117 2.58 -21.09 -3.96
C ASN A 117 2.35 -21.32 -2.45
N LEU A 118 1.16 -21.03 -1.92
CA LEU A 118 0.87 -21.13 -0.48
C LEU A 118 1.12 -22.51 0.13
N LYS A 119 0.85 -23.57 -0.63
CA LYS A 119 1.09 -24.95 -0.17
C LYS A 119 2.57 -25.25 0.05
N LYS A 120 3.48 -24.56 -0.64
CA LYS A 120 4.95 -24.75 -0.50
C LYS A 120 5.49 -24.28 0.86
N ILE A 121 4.68 -23.55 1.60
CA ILE A 121 5.03 -22.84 2.84
C ILE A 121 4.04 -23.16 3.97
N GLY A 122 3.33 -24.28 3.87
CA GLY A 122 2.43 -24.75 4.92
C GLY A 122 1.17 -23.88 5.10
N ILE A 123 0.83 -23.03 4.12
CA ILE A 123 -0.38 -22.20 4.17
C ILE A 123 -1.45 -22.80 3.28
N GLU A 124 -2.61 -23.03 3.87
CA GLU A 124 -3.77 -23.59 3.16
C GLU A 124 -4.51 -22.51 2.37
N SER A 125 -4.65 -21.32 2.98
CA SER A 125 -5.32 -20.20 2.33
C SER A 125 -4.86 -18.85 2.88
N ILE A 126 -4.90 -17.85 2.00
CA ILE A 126 -4.81 -16.43 2.36
C ILE A 126 -6.04 -15.73 1.78
N THR A 127 -6.79 -15.06 2.64
CA THR A 127 -7.91 -14.21 2.26
C THR A 127 -7.62 -12.77 2.67
N ALA A 128 -8.09 -11.83 1.85
CA ALA A 128 -8.02 -10.42 2.14
C ALA A 128 -9.42 -9.84 2.04
N SER A 129 -9.77 -8.97 2.99
CA SER A 129 -11.05 -8.25 3.00
C SER A 129 -10.81 -6.79 3.35
N ILE A 130 -11.75 -5.93 2.96
CA ILE A 130 -11.72 -4.51 3.31
C ILE A 130 -12.80 -4.27 4.36
N SER A 131 -12.42 -3.69 5.49
CA SER A 131 -13.35 -3.13 6.46
C SER A 131 -13.53 -1.65 6.20
N SER A 132 -14.74 -1.14 6.44
CA SER A 132 -15.09 0.27 6.20
C SER A 132 -14.97 1.15 7.45
N ASN A 133 -14.86 0.58 8.65
CA ASN A 133 -14.86 1.36 9.90
C ASN A 133 -13.98 0.74 11.01
N PRO A 134 -12.76 1.24 11.23
CA PRO A 134 -12.02 2.15 10.35
C PRO A 134 -11.65 1.47 9.02
N PRO A 135 -11.50 2.24 7.93
CA PRO A 135 -11.00 1.72 6.66
C PRO A 135 -9.69 0.96 6.84
N SER A 136 -9.71 -0.34 6.52
CA SER A 136 -8.56 -1.22 6.72
C SER A 136 -8.64 -2.45 5.82
N ILE A 137 -7.48 -2.99 5.49
CA ILE A 137 -7.30 -4.25 4.78
C ILE A 137 -6.97 -5.31 5.83
N ASN A 138 -7.83 -6.31 5.97
CA ASN A 138 -7.62 -7.45 6.86
C ASN A 138 -7.10 -8.63 6.07
N ILE A 139 -6.06 -9.29 6.58
CA ILE A 139 -5.51 -10.52 6.02
C ILE A 139 -5.77 -11.65 7.00
N SER A 140 -6.43 -12.70 6.54
CA SER A 140 -6.57 -13.94 7.29
C SER A 140 -5.79 -15.05 6.59
N MET A 141 -5.03 -15.81 7.38
CA MET A 141 -4.18 -16.89 6.89
C MET A 141 -4.51 -18.15 7.67
N VAL A 142 -4.77 -19.24 6.95
CA VAL A 142 -4.92 -20.57 7.54
C VAL A 142 -3.61 -21.32 7.34
N ILE A 143 -2.93 -21.62 8.43
CA ILE A 143 -1.69 -22.38 8.45
C ILE A 143 -2.05 -23.83 8.79
N LYS A 144 -1.52 -24.76 8.03
CA LYS A 144 -1.70 -26.18 8.31
C LYS A 144 -1.00 -26.50 9.63
N SER A 145 -1.76 -26.84 10.66
CA SER A 145 -1.23 -27.45 11.87
C SER A 145 -0.70 -28.84 11.50
N GLU A 146 0.51 -29.16 11.96
CA GLU A 146 1.13 -30.48 11.81
C GLU A 146 0.21 -31.61 12.29
#